data_AF-A0A941CZH0-F1
#
_entry.id   AF-A0A941CZH0-F1
#
_cell.length_a   1.000
_cell.length_b   1.000
_cell.length_c   1.000
_cell.angle_alpha   90.00
_cell.angle_beta   90.00
_cell.angle_gamma   90.00
#
_symmetry.space_group_name_H-M   'P 1'
#
loop_
_entity.id
_entity.type
_entity.pdbx_description
1 polymer ?
#
loop_
_entity_poly.entity_id
_entity_poly.type
_entity_poly.pdbx_seq_one_letter_code
_entity_poly.pdbx_strand_id
1 'polypeptide(L)'
;MFSKRQAPSARDSGFDLLQHEMAGEAAAALGRIGGKMEAALAALRAHDAGEDQTEPRDVLLKAAARATWMFFVQRESLGLRDQRPVIAHHQIPREVLLRLGAS
;
A
#
# COMPACT_ATOMS: atom_id res chain seq x y z
N MET A 1 -16.54 8.13 49.03
CA MET A 1 -15.97 9.01 47.99
C MET A 1 -16.53 8.58 46.64
N PHE A 2 -17.49 9.33 46.09
CA PHE A 2 -18.09 9.01 44.79
C PHE A 2 -17.20 9.55 43.66
N SER A 3 -16.60 8.64 42.89
CA SER A 3 -15.83 8.98 41.69
C SER A 3 -16.78 9.43 40.58
N LYS A 4 -16.84 10.74 40.33
CA LYS A 4 -17.63 11.33 39.24
C LYS A 4 -16.95 10.96 37.91
N ARG A 5 -17.52 10.01 37.16
CA ARG A 5 -17.13 9.78 35.76
C ARG A 5 -17.47 11.05 34.98
N GLN A 6 -16.45 11.75 34.50
CA GLN A 6 -16.61 12.88 33.60
C GLN A 6 -16.91 12.33 32.20
N ALA A 7 -18.04 12.74 31.62
CA ALA A 7 -18.35 12.42 30.22
C ALA A 7 -17.38 13.16 29.29
N PRO A 8 -16.97 12.56 28.16
CA PRO A 8 -16.07 13.22 27.20
C PRO A 8 -16.67 14.54 26.72
N SER A 9 -15.84 15.57 26.55
CA SER A 9 -16.32 16.86 26.09
C SER A 9 -16.71 16.80 24.60
N ALA A 10 -17.59 17.70 24.15
CA ALA A 10 -17.98 17.77 22.73
C ALA A 10 -16.78 17.99 21.79
N ARG A 11 -15.70 18.62 22.28
CA ARG A 11 -14.44 18.78 21.53
C ARG A 11 -13.69 17.45 21.38
N ASP A 12 -13.67 16.63 22.43
CA ASP A 12 -13.07 15.29 22.39
C ASP A 12 -13.85 14.39 21.42
N SER A 13 -15.19 14.48 21.44
CA SER A 13 -16.05 13.71 20.52
C SER A 13 -15.86 14.11 19.06
N GLY A 14 -15.67 15.41 18.78
CA GLY A 14 -15.40 15.90 17.42
C GLY A 14 -14.01 15.50 16.92
N PHE A 15 -13.00 15.50 17.80
CA PHE A 15 -11.66 15.01 17.48
C PHE A 15 -11.65 13.50 17.18
N ASP A 16 -12.35 12.71 17.99
CA ASP A 16 -12.47 11.26 17.79
C ASP A 16 -13.14 10.91 16.45
N LEU A 17 -14.19 11.65 16.06
CA LEU A 17 -14.84 11.48 14.76
C LEU A 17 -13.88 11.76 13.60
N LEU A 18 -13.15 12.88 13.66
CA LEU A 18 -12.18 13.22 12.62
C LEU A 18 -11.09 12.14 12.48
N GLN A 19 -10.59 11.62 13.61
CA GLN A 19 -9.59 10.55 13.60
C GLN A 19 -10.12 9.27 12.96
N HIS A 20 -11.39 8.92 13.21
CA HIS A 20 -12.04 7.78 12.58
C HIS A 20 -12.17 7.97 11.07
N GLU A 21 -12.58 9.16 10.61
CA GLU A 21 -12.67 9.48 9.18
C GLU A 21 -11.30 9.45 8.49
N MET A 22 -10.27 10.02 9.12
CA MET A 22 -8.90 9.97 8.62
C MET A 22 -8.36 8.54 8.52
N ALA A 23 -8.65 7.69 9.52
CA ALA A 23 -8.30 6.27 9.48
C ALA A 23 -9.02 5.53 8.34
N GLY A 24 -10.30 5.84 8.13
CA GLY A 24 -11.09 5.31 7.01
C GLY A 24 -10.50 5.68 5.64
N GLU A 25 -10.18 6.96 5.43
CA GLU A 25 -9.57 7.42 4.18
C GLU A 25 -8.17 6.83 3.97
N ALA A 26 -7.36 6.72 5.04
CA ALA A 26 -6.05 6.09 4.98
C ALA A 26 -6.14 4.62 4.55
N ALA A 27 -7.11 3.87 5.10
CA ALA A 27 -7.37 2.48 4.71
C ALA A 27 -7.81 2.38 3.24
N ALA A 28 -8.72 3.25 2.81
CA ALA A 28 -9.17 3.29 1.42
C ALA A 28 -8.03 3.64 0.44
N ALA A 29 -7.19 4.63 0.79
CA ALA A 29 -6.03 5.01 0.00
C ALA A 29 -5.00 3.87 -0.11
N LEU A 30 -4.72 3.19 1.00
CA LEU A 30 -3.82 2.03 1.01
C LEU A 30 -4.36 0.90 0.13
N GLY A 31 -5.66 0.60 0.19
CA GLY A 31 -6.31 -0.39 -0.67
C GLY A 31 -6.18 -0.06 -2.16
N ARG A 32 -6.42 1.20 -2.55
CA ARG A 32 -6.27 1.66 -3.95
C ARG A 32 -4.84 1.50 -4.46
N ILE A 33 -3.84 1.85 -3.64
CA ILE A 33 -2.43 1.74 -4.02
C ILE A 33 -1.99 0.27 -4.08
N GLY A 34 -2.45 -0.56 -3.14
CA GLY A 34 -2.23 -2.01 -3.15
C GLY A 34 -2.78 -2.67 -4.42
N GLY A 35 -4.03 -2.37 -4.79
CA GLY A 35 -4.62 -2.89 -6.03
C GLY A 35 -3.86 -2.49 -7.30
N LYS A 36 -3.30 -1.27 -7.35
CA LYS A 36 -2.43 -0.84 -8.47
C LYS A 36 -1.13 -1.65 -8.54
N MET A 37 -0.52 -1.93 -7.39
CA MET A 37 0.67 -2.80 -7.32
C MET A 37 0.34 -4.22 -7.79
N GLU A 38 -0.76 -4.80 -7.29
CA GLU A 38 -1.21 -6.14 -7.69
C GLU A 38 -1.44 -6.25 -9.19
N ALA A 39 -2.13 -5.27 -9.79
CA ALA A 39 -2.37 -5.21 -11.23
C ALA A 39 -1.06 -5.12 -12.03
N ALA A 40 -0.12 -4.27 -11.60
CA ALA A 40 1.17 -4.14 -12.28
C ALA A 40 2.02 -5.42 -12.19
N LEU A 41 2.01 -6.08 -11.03
CA LEU A 41 2.67 -7.39 -10.85
C LEU A 41 2.00 -8.48 -11.69
N ALA A 42 0.68 -8.46 -11.80
CA ALA A 42 -0.07 -9.40 -12.63
C ALA A 42 0.25 -9.22 -14.12
N ALA A 43 0.32 -7.98 -14.61
CA ALA A 43 0.68 -7.69 -16.00
C ALA A 43 2.10 -8.19 -16.34
N LEU A 44 3.08 -7.95 -15.46
CA LEU A 44 4.43 -8.48 -15.63
C LEU A 44 4.44 -10.02 -15.68
N ARG A 45 3.68 -10.68 -14.81
CA ARG A 45 3.57 -12.15 -14.81
C ARG A 45 2.89 -12.70 -16.06
N ALA A 46 1.82 -12.06 -16.52
CA ALA A 46 1.13 -12.47 -17.75
C ALA A 46 2.06 -12.36 -18.97
N HIS A 47 2.85 -11.29 -19.05
CA HIS A 47 3.88 -11.16 -20.07
C HIS A 47 4.95 -12.26 -19.96
N ASP A 48 5.47 -12.54 -18.76
CA ASP A 48 6.48 -13.58 -18.55
C ASP A 48 5.96 -15.00 -18.86
N ALA A 49 4.66 -15.22 -18.72
CA ALA A 49 3.97 -16.46 -19.11
C ALA A 49 3.66 -16.53 -20.61
N GLY A 50 3.87 -15.45 -21.37
CA GLY A 50 3.51 -15.34 -22.78
C GLY A 50 2.02 -15.15 -23.04
N GLU A 51 1.21 -14.93 -21.99
CA GLU A 51 -0.24 -14.75 -22.05
C GLU A 51 -0.64 -13.39 -22.61
N ASP A 52 0.15 -12.35 -22.32
CA ASP A 52 -0.05 -10.99 -22.82
C ASP A 52 1.30 -10.32 -23.15
N GLN A 53 1.59 -10.16 -24.44
CA GLN A 53 2.83 -9.56 -24.94
C GLN A 53 2.59 -8.19 -25.59
N THR A 54 1.50 -7.52 -25.23
CA THR A 54 1.13 -6.21 -25.79
C THR A 54 2.12 -5.11 -25.45
N GLU A 55 2.62 -5.10 -24.21
CA GLU A 55 3.60 -4.13 -23.71
C GLU A 55 4.99 -4.76 -23.57
N PRO A 56 6.08 -4.02 -23.88
CA PRO A 56 7.43 -4.50 -23.63
C PRO A 56 7.66 -4.84 -22.16
N ARG A 57 8.33 -5.97 -21.90
CA ARG A 57 8.64 -6.43 -20.54
C ARG A 57 9.29 -5.38 -19.65
N ASP A 58 10.19 -4.56 -20.19
CA ASP A 58 10.91 -3.53 -19.44
C ASP A 58 9.99 -2.40 -18.96
N VAL A 59 8.97 -2.06 -19.75
CA VAL A 59 7.90 -1.11 -19.38
C VAL A 59 7.09 -1.68 -18.22
N LEU A 60 6.69 -2.95 -18.31
CA LEU A 60 5.93 -3.64 -17.26
C LEU A 60 6.74 -3.77 -15.96
N LEU A 61 8.03 -4.12 -16.07
CA LEU A 61 8.93 -4.21 -14.93
C LEU A 61 9.11 -2.85 -14.24
N LYS A 62 9.24 -1.77 -15.02
CA LYS A 62 9.31 -0.39 -14.48
C LYS A 62 8.00 0.01 -13.80
N ALA A 63 6.85 -0.34 -14.38
CA ALA A 63 5.55 -0.07 -13.80
C ALA A 63 5.35 -0.83 -12.47
N ALA A 64 5.71 -2.11 -12.43
CA ALA A 64 5.67 -2.94 -11.22
C ALA A 64 6.58 -2.39 -10.11
N ALA A 65 7.81 -1.98 -10.45
CA ALA A 65 8.73 -1.36 -9.49
C ALA A 65 8.17 -0.04 -8.93
N ARG A 66 7.66 0.84 -9.78
CA ARG A 66 7.05 2.10 -9.35
C ARG A 66 5.84 1.87 -8.45
N ALA A 67 4.95 0.96 -8.81
CA ALA A 67 3.76 0.66 -8.01
C ALA A 67 4.11 0.05 -6.65
N THR A 68 5.09 -0.86 -6.62
CA THR A 68 5.62 -1.45 -5.39
C THR A 68 6.23 -0.39 -4.48
N TRP A 69 7.04 0.53 -5.03
CA TRP A 69 7.62 1.63 -4.26
C TRP A 69 6.55 2.54 -3.64
N MET A 70 5.54 2.95 -4.42
CA MET A 70 4.43 3.77 -3.90
C MET A 70 3.68 3.06 -2.76
N PHE A 71 3.49 1.74 -2.88
CA PHE A 71 2.84 0.96 -1.84
C PHE A 71 3.67 0.89 -0.55
N PHE A 72 4.99 0.66 -0.66
CA PHE A 72 5.87 0.65 0.51
C PHE A 72 5.90 2.00 1.23
N VAL A 73 6.02 3.11 0.49
CA VAL A 73 5.98 4.46 1.05
C VAL A 73 4.66 4.74 1.77
N GLN A 74 3.53 4.32 1.19
CA GLN A 74 2.22 4.48 1.84
C GLN A 74 2.16 3.69 3.16
N ARG A 75 2.65 2.45 3.17
CA ARG A 75 2.69 1.61 4.37
C ARG A 75 3.57 2.23 5.47
N GLU A 76 4.75 2.71 5.10
CA GLU A 76 5.68 3.35 6.04
C GLU A 76 5.10 4.62 6.68
N SER A 77 4.37 5.40 5.90
CA SER A 77 3.65 6.59 6.37
C SER A 77 2.58 6.25 7.42
N LEU A 78 2.04 5.03 7.40
CA LEU A 78 1.09 4.50 8.39
C LEU A 78 1.78 3.72 9.54
N GLY A 79 3.11 3.76 9.60
CA GLY A 79 3.90 3.05 10.62
C GLY A 79 4.15 1.56 10.31
N LEU A 80 3.68 1.06 9.17
CA LEU A 80 3.81 -0.33 8.74
C LEU A 80 5.15 -0.54 8.02
N ARG A 81 6.25 -0.55 8.76
CA ARG A 81 7.61 -0.50 8.18
C ARG A 81 8.21 -1.85 7.78
N ASP A 82 7.74 -2.96 8.36
CA ASP A 82 8.23 -4.28 7.93
C ASP A 82 7.62 -4.64 6.57
N GLN A 83 8.49 -4.75 5.57
CA GLN A 83 8.12 -5.07 4.18
C GLN A 83 8.17 -6.59 3.91
N ARG A 84 8.85 -7.39 4.75
CA ARG A 84 9.05 -8.84 4.50
C ARG A 84 7.73 -9.61 4.38
N PRO A 85 6.72 -9.41 5.25
CA PRO A 85 5.44 -10.12 5.11
C PRO A 85 4.72 -9.78 3.80
N VAL A 86 4.82 -8.53 3.36
CA VAL A 86 4.18 -8.03 2.14
C VAL A 86 4.87 -8.56 0.89
N ILE A 87 6.21 -8.54 0.87
CA ILE A 87 7.01 -9.11 -0.21
C ILE A 87 6.64 -10.58 -0.43
N ALA A 88 6.55 -11.35 0.67
CA ALA A 88 6.15 -12.75 0.62
C ALA A 88 4.70 -12.93 0.16
N HIS A 89 3.76 -12.15 0.72
CA HIS A 89 2.33 -12.26 0.43
C HIS A 89 2.01 -12.00 -1.04
N HIS A 90 2.57 -10.93 -1.63
CA HIS A 90 2.32 -10.60 -3.05
C HIS A 90 3.31 -11.25 -4.01
N GLN A 91 4.23 -12.09 -3.50
CA GLN A 91 5.27 -12.77 -4.28
C GLN A 91 6.03 -11.80 -5.20
N ILE A 92 6.49 -10.68 -4.63
CA ILE A 92 7.11 -9.61 -5.40
C ILE A 92 8.41 -10.13 -6.04
N PRO A 93 8.54 -10.11 -7.38
CA PRO A 93 9.74 -10.63 -8.05
C PRO A 93 11.01 -9.90 -7.61
N ARG A 94 12.12 -10.65 -7.49
CA ARG A 94 13.40 -10.08 -7.04
C ARG A 94 13.86 -8.91 -7.93
N GLU A 95 13.66 -9.00 -9.23
CA GLU A 95 14.01 -7.93 -10.18
C GLU A 95 13.20 -6.64 -9.96
N VAL A 96 11.96 -6.74 -9.48
CA VAL A 96 11.14 -5.57 -9.09
C VAL A 96 11.79 -4.90 -7.87
N LEU A 97 12.17 -5.70 -6.87
CA LEU A 97 12.82 -5.20 -5.63
C LEU A 97 14.17 -4.53 -5.92
N LEU A 98 14.99 -5.12 -6.78
CA LEU A 98 16.29 -4.56 -7.17
C LEU A 98 16.17 -3.20 -7.88
N ARG A 99 15.01 -2.92 -8.49
CA ARG A 99 14.75 -1.68 -9.25
C ARG A 99 14.19 -0.56 -8.39
N LEU A 100 13.83 -0.80 -7.13
CA LEU A 100 13.25 0.21 -6.23
C LEU A 100 14.21 1.37 -5.90
N GLY A 101 15.50 1.24 -6.21
CA GLY A 101 16.52 2.29 -6.06
C GLY A 101 17.21 2.74 -7.36
N ALA A 102 16.84 2.18 -8.50
CA ALA A 102 17.38 2.57 -9.81
C ALA A 102 16.38 3.52 -10.49
N SER A 103 16.58 4.82 -10.28
CA SER A 103 15.81 5.89 -10.94
C SER A 103 16.46 6.30 -12.25
#